data_AF-A0A964JJJ4-F1
#
_entry.id   AF-A0A964JJJ4-F1
#
_cell.length_a   1.000
_cell.length_b   1.000
_cell.length_c   1.000
_cell.angle_alpha   90.00
_cell.angle_beta   90.00
_cell.angle_gamma   90.00
#
_symmetry.space_group_name_H-M   'P 1'
#
loop_
_entity.id
_entity.type
_entity.pdbx_description
1 polymer ?
#
loop_
_entity_poly.entity_id
_entity_poly.type
_entity_poly.pdbx_seq_one_letter_code
_entity_poly.pdbx_strand_id
1 'polypeptide(L)'
;MRGSGHDVTVFEGAPRAGGLASPWRIGDVVWDKFFHVILESDVHVHALLAELDLTEKVHRNKTRTGFYTDGVLHSMSDTVEFLKFPPLRLVDAYLETAIRACKLSGTPPSILLHPLDVLGGDQVPALRFFPGMDLDAHRKRDLFIRVMDRLKAHFELLPMNA
;
A
#
# COMPACT_ATOMS: atom_id res chain seq x y z
N MET A 1 5.20 31.06 9.73
CA MET A 1 4.47 31.97 10.64
C MET A 1 5.41 32.69 11.60
N ARG A 2 6.03 32.00 12.57
CA ARG A 2 7.02 32.64 13.44
C ARG A 2 8.28 33.08 12.68
N GLY A 3 8.78 32.25 11.75
CA GLY A 3 9.88 32.61 10.84
C GLY A 3 9.57 33.77 9.87
N SER A 4 8.30 34.17 9.78
CA SER A 4 7.85 35.32 8.99
C SER A 4 7.62 36.57 9.84
N GLY A 5 8.03 36.55 11.13
CA GLY A 5 7.92 37.68 12.05
C GLY A 5 6.57 37.85 12.73
N HIS A 6 5.65 36.90 12.59
CA HIS A 6 4.35 36.96 13.27
C HIS A 6 4.48 36.56 14.75
N ASP A 7 3.72 37.24 15.60
CA ASP A 7 3.48 36.78 16.97
C ASP A 7 2.45 35.64 16.94
N VAL A 8 2.83 34.49 17.50
CA VAL A 8 2.08 33.23 17.38
C VAL A 8 1.89 32.61 18.74
N THR A 9 0.64 32.37 19.12
CA THR A 9 0.24 31.59 20.29
C THR A 9 -0.35 30.26 19.84
N VAL A 10 0.09 29.15 20.43
CA VAL A 10 -0.38 27.79 20.13
C VAL A 10 -1.19 27.27 21.32
N PHE A 11 -2.40 26.79 21.06
CA PHE A 11 -3.25 26.15 22.07
C PHE A 11 -3.22 24.64 21.87
N GLU A 12 -2.89 23.89 22.92
CA GLU A 12 -2.86 22.42 22.94
C GLU A 12 -3.75 21.91 24.07
N GLY A 13 -4.64 20.97 23.76
CA GLY A 13 -5.58 20.40 24.72
C GLY A 13 -4.98 19.23 25.50
N ALA A 14 -3.95 18.58 24.96
CA ALA A 14 -3.24 17.49 25.61
C ALA A 14 -2.19 18.00 26.62
N PRO A 15 -1.80 17.20 27.63
CA PRO A 15 -0.73 17.58 28.57
C PRO A 15 0.65 17.77 27.93
N ARG A 16 0.85 17.32 26.67
CA ARG A 16 2.09 17.42 25.91
C ARG A 16 1.78 17.56 24.42
N ALA A 17 2.61 18.33 23.73
CA ALA A 17 2.58 18.42 22.27
C ALA A 17 2.95 17.09 21.61
N GLY A 18 2.40 16.84 20.42
CA GLY A 18 2.74 15.69 19.58
C GLY A 18 1.56 15.08 18.84
N GLY A 19 0.33 15.23 19.37
CA GLY A 19 -0.88 14.75 18.70
C GLY A 19 -0.78 13.27 18.28
N LEU A 20 -1.06 12.99 17.00
CA LEU A 20 -0.94 11.65 16.41
C LEU A 20 0.51 11.17 16.29
N ALA A 21 1.48 12.08 16.23
CA ALA A 21 2.91 11.74 16.23
C ALA A 21 3.49 11.63 17.64
N SER A 22 2.64 11.58 18.68
CA SER A 22 3.12 11.43 20.06
C SER A 22 3.74 10.05 20.28
N PRO A 23 4.88 9.96 21.00
CA PRO A 23 5.40 8.68 21.42
C PRO A 23 4.61 8.14 22.62
N TRP A 24 4.62 6.83 22.80
CA TRP A 24 4.19 6.15 24.00
C TRP A 24 5.28 5.18 24.48
N ARG A 25 5.18 4.77 25.75
CA ARG A 25 6.12 3.83 26.35
C ARG A 25 5.40 2.54 26.68
N ILE A 26 5.94 1.41 26.20
CA ILE A 26 5.51 0.07 26.56
C ILE A 26 6.70 -0.60 27.25
N GLY A 27 6.62 -0.74 28.57
CA GLY A 27 7.75 -1.22 29.38
C GLY A 27 8.95 -0.28 29.29
N ASP A 28 10.07 -0.80 28.79
CA ASP A 28 11.34 -0.10 28.55
C ASP A 28 11.46 0.46 27.11
N VAL A 29 10.52 0.14 26.22
CA VAL A 29 10.53 0.58 24.82
C VAL A 29 9.72 1.85 24.64
N VAL A 30 10.29 2.82 23.93
CA VAL A 30 9.57 4.00 23.43
C VAL A 30 9.27 3.80 21.95
N TRP A 31 8.01 3.95 21.58
CA TRP A 31 7.52 3.78 20.20
C TRP A 31 6.57 4.94 19.86
N ASP A 32 6.21 5.09 18.60
CA ASP A 32 5.10 5.97 18.19
C ASP A 32 3.74 5.45 18.68
N LYS A 33 2.89 6.31 19.22
CA LYS A 33 1.56 5.91 19.68
C LYS A 33 0.68 5.45 18.52
N PHE A 34 0.86 6.05 17.35
CA PHE A 34 0.16 5.70 16.12
C PHE A 34 1.20 5.48 15.02
N PHE A 35 0.97 4.49 14.16
CA PHE A 35 1.90 4.16 13.08
C PHE A 35 2.01 5.31 12.08
N HIS A 36 3.23 5.82 11.89
CA HIS A 36 3.55 6.86 10.90
C HIS A 36 4.78 6.44 10.11
N VAL A 37 4.81 6.80 8.83
CA VAL A 37 5.98 6.64 7.96
C VAL A 37 6.19 7.95 7.21
N ILE A 38 7.46 8.36 7.07
CA ILE A 38 7.86 9.47 6.21
C ILE A 38 8.52 8.86 4.98
N LEU A 39 7.93 9.06 3.82
CA LEU A 39 8.43 8.57 2.54
C LEU A 39 9.38 9.59 1.90
N GLU A 40 10.23 9.14 0.98
CA GLU A 40 11.11 10.05 0.22
C GLU A 40 10.31 11.05 -0.63
N SER A 41 9.09 10.70 -1.03
CA SER A 41 8.17 11.57 -1.78
C SER A 41 7.54 12.69 -0.95
N ASP A 42 7.67 12.68 0.38
CA ASP A 42 7.00 13.64 1.27
C ASP A 42 7.75 14.97 1.33
N VAL A 43 7.86 15.64 0.19
CA VAL A 43 8.71 16.82 -0.03
C VAL A 43 8.49 17.94 1.01
N HIS A 44 7.25 18.14 1.46
CA HIS A 44 6.92 19.16 2.45
C HIS A 44 7.40 18.78 3.87
N VAL A 45 7.36 17.50 4.22
CA VAL A 45 7.88 17.03 5.50
C VAL A 45 9.40 17.18 5.52
N HIS A 46 10.09 16.80 4.44
CA HIS A 46 11.54 17.00 4.31
C HIS A 46 11.93 18.48 4.37
N ALA A 47 11.17 19.35 3.71
CA ALA A 47 11.42 20.80 3.76
C ALA A 47 11.25 21.36 5.18
N LEU A 48 10.21 20.94 5.91
CA LEU A 48 9.99 21.34 7.30
C LEU A 48 11.09 20.82 8.22
N LEU A 49 11.52 19.57 8.05
CA LEU A 49 12.62 19.00 8.83
C LEU A 49 13.94 19.75 8.60
N ALA A 50 14.19 20.21 7.37
CA ALA A 50 15.34 21.04 7.05
C ALA A 50 15.25 22.43 7.68
N GLU A 51 14.07 23.07 7.67
CA GLU A 51 13.84 24.35 8.36
C GLU A 51 14.07 24.26 9.87
N LEU A 52 13.77 23.10 10.47
CA LEU A 52 13.92 22.83 11.90
C LEU A 52 15.30 22.27 12.29
N ASP A 53 16.22 22.09 11.34
CA ASP A 53 17.54 21.46 11.56
C ASP A 53 17.45 20.05 12.19
N LEU A 54 16.45 19.28 11.73
CA LEU A 54 16.17 17.92 12.21
C LEU A 54 16.50 16.83 11.20
N THR A 55 16.96 17.18 10.00
CA THR A 55 17.23 16.23 8.91
C THR A 55 18.17 15.09 9.35
N GLU A 56 19.25 15.41 10.07
CA GLU A 56 20.24 14.43 10.52
C GLU A 56 19.73 13.49 11.63
N LYS A 57 18.60 13.83 12.28
CA LYS A 57 17.96 12.99 13.30
C LYS A 57 17.00 11.97 12.70
N VAL A 58 16.71 12.07 11.40
CA VAL A 58 15.81 11.14 10.72
C VAL A 58 16.58 9.90 10.27
N HIS A 59 16.29 8.78 10.92
CA HIS A 59 16.82 7.48 10.51
C HIS A 59 16.07 6.96 9.28
N ARG A 60 16.79 6.81 8.16
CA ARG A 60 16.25 6.21 6.94
C ARG A 60 16.51 4.72 6.92
N ASN A 61 15.44 3.94 6.79
CA ASN A 61 15.52 2.49 6.59
C ASN A 61 14.96 2.14 5.21
N LYS A 62 15.54 1.12 4.56
CA LYS A 62 14.95 0.57 3.34
C LYS A 62 13.69 -0.21 3.71
N THR A 63 12.53 0.37 3.44
CA THR A 63 11.24 -0.30 3.62
C THR A 63 11.15 -1.47 2.65
N ARG A 64 11.01 -2.68 3.17
CA ARG A 64 10.72 -3.88 2.39
C ARG A 64 9.25 -4.23 2.59
N THR A 65 8.49 -4.23 1.52
CA THR A 65 7.11 -4.69 1.53
C THR A 65 7.10 -6.20 1.33
N GLY A 66 6.24 -6.92 2.06
CA GLY A 66 6.14 -8.36 1.96
C GLY A 66 4.78 -8.88 2.42
N PHE A 67 4.43 -10.07 1.95
CA PHE A 67 3.22 -10.79 2.33
C PHE A 67 3.61 -11.95 3.25
N TYR A 68 2.91 -12.14 4.36
CA TYR A 68 3.14 -13.27 5.26
C TYR A 68 1.99 -14.27 5.12
N THR A 69 2.30 -15.45 4.56
CA THR A 69 1.35 -16.58 4.42
C THR A 69 2.06 -17.88 4.72
N ASP A 70 1.33 -18.86 5.29
CA ASP A 70 1.84 -20.22 5.57
C ASP A 70 3.16 -20.27 6.36
N GLY A 71 3.37 -19.30 7.25
CA GLY A 71 4.58 -19.21 8.07
C GLY A 71 5.82 -18.64 7.35
N VAL A 72 5.67 -18.16 6.12
CA VAL A 72 6.77 -17.64 5.31
C VAL A 72 6.52 -16.18 4.94
N LEU A 73 7.55 -15.34 5.10
CA LEU A 73 7.54 -13.95 4.66
C LEU A 73 8.03 -13.87 3.21
N HIS A 74 7.13 -13.58 2.29
CA HIS A 74 7.40 -13.38 0.87
C HIS A 74 7.70 -11.89 0.60
N SER A 75 8.82 -11.58 -0.05
CA SER A 75 9.22 -10.19 -0.32
C SER A 75 8.58 -9.67 -1.61
N MET A 76 7.70 -8.66 -1.50
CA MET A 76 7.11 -7.97 -2.66
C MET A 76 7.98 -6.83 -3.20
N SER A 77 9.28 -6.82 -2.87
CA SER A 77 10.21 -5.77 -3.32
C SER A 77 10.88 -6.08 -4.66
N ASP A 78 10.62 -7.26 -5.23
CA ASP A 78 11.27 -7.73 -6.44
C ASP A 78 10.29 -7.75 -7.61
N THR A 79 10.50 -6.87 -8.59
CA THR A 79 9.75 -6.79 -9.86
C THR A 79 9.73 -8.15 -10.57
N VAL A 80 10.72 -9.00 -10.31
CA VAL A 80 10.82 -10.37 -10.85
C VAL A 80 9.73 -11.30 -10.30
N GLU A 81 9.26 -11.16 -9.05
CA GLU A 81 8.12 -11.95 -8.54
C GLU A 81 6.78 -11.47 -9.11
N PHE A 82 6.64 -10.16 -9.33
CA PHE A 82 5.51 -9.58 -10.03
C PHE A 82 5.50 -9.94 -11.53
N LEU A 83 6.66 -9.97 -12.21
CA LEU A 83 6.81 -10.42 -13.60
C LEU A 83 6.72 -11.95 -13.76
N LYS A 84 7.00 -12.71 -12.69
CA LYS A 84 6.78 -14.16 -12.63
C LYS A 84 5.30 -14.53 -12.57
N PHE A 85 4.38 -13.58 -12.34
CA PHE A 85 2.97 -13.71 -12.71
C PHE A 85 2.87 -13.59 -14.24
N PRO A 86 2.84 -14.72 -14.97
CA PRO A 86 3.41 -14.76 -16.31
C PRO A 86 2.28 -14.58 -17.36
N PRO A 87 2.55 -14.71 -18.68
CA PRO A 87 1.75 -14.14 -19.75
C PRO A 87 0.30 -14.64 -19.70
N LEU A 88 -0.65 -13.80 -20.14
CA LEU A 88 -2.12 -13.96 -20.13
C LEU A 88 -2.68 -15.40 -20.00
N ARG A 89 -2.11 -16.37 -20.72
CA ARG A 89 -2.49 -17.80 -20.69
C ARG A 89 -2.27 -18.52 -19.34
N LEU A 90 -1.28 -18.12 -18.54
CA LEU A 90 -1.03 -18.71 -17.21
C LEU A 90 -1.92 -18.10 -16.13
N VAL A 91 -2.30 -16.82 -16.27
CA VAL A 91 -3.28 -16.19 -15.37
C VAL A 91 -4.64 -16.87 -15.51
N ASP A 92 -5.06 -17.14 -16.74
CA ASP A 92 -6.31 -17.87 -17.00
C ASP A 92 -6.28 -19.28 -16.39
N ALA A 93 -5.18 -20.02 -16.58
CA ALA A 93 -5.02 -21.37 -16.03
C ALA A 93 -4.97 -21.38 -14.49
N TYR A 94 -4.31 -20.39 -13.88
CA TYR A 94 -4.27 -20.21 -12.43
C TYR A 94 -5.66 -19.91 -11.88
N LEU A 95 -6.37 -18.95 -12.49
CA LEU A 95 -7.73 -18.57 -12.10
C LEU A 95 -8.69 -19.75 -12.20
N GLU A 96 -8.64 -20.51 -13.30
CA GLU A 96 -9.43 -21.73 -13.48
C GLU A 96 -9.16 -22.77 -12.39
N THR A 97 -7.88 -22.97 -12.05
CA THR A 97 -7.49 -23.93 -11.01
C THR A 97 -7.98 -23.47 -9.63
N ALA A 98 -7.84 -22.18 -9.32
CA ALA A 98 -8.33 -21.59 -8.08
C ALA A 98 -9.86 -21.69 -7.96
N ILE A 99 -10.60 -21.40 -9.03
CA ILE A 99 -12.06 -21.55 -9.08
C ILE A 99 -12.48 -23.00 -8.83
N ARG A 100 -11.79 -23.97 -9.45
CA ARG A 100 -12.07 -25.40 -9.23
C ARG A 100 -11.78 -25.80 -7.78
N ALA A 101 -10.68 -25.35 -7.20
CA ALA A 101 -10.34 -25.60 -5.80
C ALA A 101 -11.38 -24.99 -4.83
N CYS A 102 -11.87 -23.78 -5.11
CA CYS A 102 -12.94 -23.14 -4.33
C CYS A 102 -14.23 -23.96 -4.39
N LYS A 103 -14.61 -24.46 -5.57
CA LYS A 103 -15.79 -25.33 -5.74
C LYS A 103 -15.65 -26.68 -5.05
N LEU A 104 -14.47 -27.30 -5.12
CA LEU A 104 -14.18 -28.57 -4.48
C LEU A 104 -14.15 -28.45 -2.95
N SER A 105 -13.65 -27.33 -2.43
CA SER A 105 -13.54 -27.07 -0.98
C SER A 105 -14.81 -26.47 -0.37
N GLY A 106 -15.79 -26.06 -1.19
CA GLY A 106 -16.97 -25.34 -0.72
C GLY A 106 -16.66 -23.93 -0.16
N THR A 107 -15.45 -23.42 -0.37
CA THR A 107 -15.02 -22.11 0.14
C THR A 107 -15.25 -21.03 -0.92
N PRO A 108 -15.98 -19.94 -0.61
CA PRO A 108 -16.16 -18.84 -1.56
C PRO A 108 -14.85 -18.05 -1.74
N PRO A 109 -14.50 -17.63 -2.96
CA PRO A 109 -13.34 -16.78 -3.18
C PRO A 109 -13.59 -15.36 -2.64
N SER A 110 -12.61 -14.80 -1.95
CA SER A 110 -12.59 -13.38 -1.53
C SER A 110 -11.45 -12.67 -2.26
N ILE A 111 -11.76 -11.56 -2.94
CA ILE A 111 -10.78 -10.79 -3.71
C ILE A 111 -10.76 -9.37 -3.18
N LEU A 112 -9.62 -8.97 -2.64
CA LEU A 112 -9.38 -7.60 -2.20
C LEU A 112 -8.79 -6.79 -3.36
N LEU A 113 -9.55 -5.79 -3.82
CA LEU A 113 -9.12 -4.90 -4.89
C LEU A 113 -8.47 -3.64 -4.32
N HIS A 114 -7.29 -3.32 -4.84
CA HIS A 114 -6.56 -2.10 -4.53
C HIS A 114 -6.62 -1.14 -5.73
N PRO A 115 -6.60 0.19 -5.53
CA PRO A 115 -6.61 1.15 -6.64
C PRO A 115 -5.51 0.90 -7.70
N LEU A 116 -4.35 0.38 -7.29
CA LEU A 116 -3.22 0.07 -8.16
C LEU A 116 -3.45 -1.12 -9.11
N ASP A 117 -4.48 -1.93 -8.86
CA ASP A 117 -4.88 -3.05 -9.74
C ASP A 117 -5.52 -2.54 -11.04
N VAL A 118 -6.03 -1.30 -11.05
CA VAL A 118 -6.69 -0.66 -12.19
C VAL A 118 -5.91 0.56 -12.70
N LEU A 119 -5.23 1.29 -11.81
CA LEU A 119 -4.45 2.48 -12.16
C LEU A 119 -3.08 2.12 -12.73
N GLY A 120 -2.67 2.80 -13.80
CA GLY A 120 -1.33 2.72 -14.38
C GLY A 120 -0.48 3.95 -14.06
N GLY A 121 0.84 3.83 -14.24
CA GLY A 121 1.79 4.92 -14.03
C GLY A 121 1.70 6.04 -15.07
N ASP A 122 0.92 5.84 -16.13
CA ASP A 122 0.48 6.83 -17.10
C ASP A 122 -0.56 7.79 -16.51
N GLN A 123 -1.44 7.30 -15.63
CA GLN A 123 -2.50 8.10 -15.00
C GLN A 123 -2.02 8.77 -13.71
N VAL A 124 -1.13 8.11 -12.96
CA VAL A 124 -0.58 8.66 -11.71
C VAL A 124 0.94 8.53 -11.70
N PRO A 125 1.68 9.50 -12.29
CA PRO A 125 3.13 9.47 -12.37
C PRO A 125 3.82 9.36 -11.01
N ALA A 126 3.23 9.94 -9.97
CA ALA A 126 3.73 9.88 -8.60
C ALA A 126 3.76 8.45 -8.03
N LEU A 127 2.99 7.51 -8.58
CA LEU A 127 2.90 6.13 -8.11
C LEU A 127 3.75 5.16 -8.95
N ARG A 128 4.54 5.65 -9.93
CA ARG A 128 5.38 4.82 -10.81
C ARG A 128 6.41 3.95 -10.09
N PHE A 129 6.75 4.28 -8.84
CA PHE A 129 7.68 3.50 -8.04
C PHE A 129 7.07 2.18 -7.52
N PHE A 130 5.74 2.02 -7.57
CA PHE A 130 5.08 0.77 -7.17
C PHE A 130 5.23 -0.30 -8.26
N PRO A 131 5.44 -1.58 -7.87
CA PRO A 131 5.48 -2.70 -8.81
C PRO A 131 4.24 -2.75 -9.72
N GLY A 132 4.46 -3.02 -11.00
CA GLY A 132 3.37 -3.15 -11.98
C GLY A 132 2.79 -1.84 -12.49
N MET A 133 3.32 -0.68 -12.11
CA MET A 133 2.88 0.63 -12.61
C MET A 133 3.44 0.99 -13.99
N ASP A 134 4.41 0.22 -14.49
CA ASP A 134 4.88 0.30 -15.88
C ASP A 134 3.89 -0.31 -16.90
N LEU A 135 2.88 -1.05 -16.41
CA LEU A 135 1.79 -1.55 -17.25
C LEU A 135 0.76 -0.45 -17.49
N ASP A 136 0.40 -0.30 -18.76
CA ASP A 136 -0.64 0.60 -19.23
C ASP A 136 -1.99 0.34 -18.53
N ALA A 137 -2.65 1.41 -18.10
CA ALA A 137 -3.92 1.35 -17.38
C ALA A 137 -5.04 0.64 -18.16
N HIS A 138 -5.07 0.75 -19.50
CA HIS A 138 -6.05 0.01 -20.30
C HIS A 138 -5.80 -1.49 -20.23
N ARG A 139 -4.54 -1.92 -20.31
CA ARG A 139 -4.19 -3.34 -20.23
C ARG A 139 -4.55 -3.95 -18.86
N LYS A 140 -4.35 -3.19 -17.77
CA LYS A 140 -4.79 -3.58 -16.42
C LYS A 140 -6.31 -3.69 -16.33
N ARG A 141 -7.03 -2.70 -16.85
CA ARG A 141 -8.50 -2.70 -16.90
C ARG A 141 -9.06 -3.88 -17.68
N ASP A 142 -8.48 -4.19 -18.84
CA ASP A 142 -8.91 -5.32 -19.66
C ASP A 142 -8.69 -6.66 -18.95
N LEU A 143 -7.59 -6.81 -18.21
CA LEU A 143 -7.33 -7.99 -17.39
C LEU A 143 -8.33 -8.09 -16.24
N PHE A 144 -8.58 -6.99 -15.54
CA PHE A 144 -9.55 -6.92 -14.46
C PHE A 144 -10.94 -7.36 -14.94
N ILE A 145 -11.43 -6.79 -16.05
CA ILE A 145 -12.73 -7.16 -16.62
C ILE A 145 -12.79 -8.65 -16.95
N ARG A 146 -11.76 -9.20 -17.60
CA ARG A 146 -11.71 -10.64 -17.92
C ARG A 146 -11.78 -11.53 -16.67
N VAL A 147 -11.04 -11.19 -15.62
CA VAL A 147 -11.04 -11.93 -14.35
C VAL A 147 -12.42 -11.86 -13.69
N MET A 148 -13.01 -10.66 -13.62
CA MET A 148 -14.33 -10.46 -13.02
C MET A 148 -15.43 -11.20 -13.78
N ASP A 149 -15.42 -11.18 -15.11
CA ASP A 149 -16.41 -11.90 -15.92
C ASP A 149 -16.29 -13.42 -15.74
N ARG A 150 -15.06 -13.93 -15.55
CA ARG A 150 -14.85 -15.35 -15.27
C ARG A 150 -15.36 -15.76 -13.88
N LEU A 151 -15.18 -14.90 -12.88
CA LEU A 151 -15.71 -15.13 -11.55
C LEU A 151 -17.24 -15.09 -11.54
N LYS A 152 -17.87 -14.11 -12.23
CA LYS A 152 -19.33 -14.04 -12.40
C LYS A 152 -19.92 -15.31 -13.01
N ALA A 153 -19.21 -15.96 -13.93
CA ALA A 153 -19.67 -17.20 -14.55
C ALA A 153 -19.73 -18.39 -13.57
N HIS A 154 -19.14 -18.25 -12.38
CA HIS A 154 -18.99 -19.34 -11.42
C HIS A 154 -19.47 -19.03 -10.00
N PHE A 155 -19.54 -17.75 -9.64
CA PHE A 155 -19.92 -17.26 -8.32
C PHE A 155 -20.74 -15.99 -8.46
N GLU A 156 -21.68 -15.78 -7.54
CA GLU A 156 -22.38 -14.51 -7.41
C GLU A 156 -21.42 -13.46 -6.83
N LEU A 157 -21.29 -12.32 -7.50
CA LEU A 157 -20.47 -11.23 -7.00
C LEU A 157 -21.27 -10.38 -6.03
N LEU A 158 -20.87 -10.42 -4.76
CA LEU A 158 -21.44 -9.57 -3.74
C LEU A 158 -20.58 -8.31 -3.55
N PRO A 159 -21.19 -7.13 -3.45
CA PRO A 159 -20.45 -5.94 -3.06
C PRO A 159 -20.09 -6.06 -1.56
N MET A 160 -18.97 -5.45 -1.16
CA MET A 160 -18.42 -5.59 0.20
C MET A 160 -19.31 -4.97 1.31
N ASN A 161 -20.40 -4.31 0.92
CA ASN A 161 -21.40 -3.69 1.80
C ASN A 161 -22.73 -4.44 1.86
N ALA A 162 -22.80 -5.67 1.33
CA ALA A 162 -23.96 -6.55 1.43
C ALA A 162 -23.99 -7.32 2.76
#